data_AF-A0A3M1KQ14-F1
#
_entry.id   AF-A0A3M1KQ14-F1
#
_cell.length_a   1.000
_cell.length_b   1.000
_cell.length_c   1.000
_cell.angle_alpha   90.00
_cell.angle_beta   90.00
_cell.angle_gamma   90.00
#
_symmetry.space_group_name_H-M   'P 1'
#
loop_
_entity.id
_entity.type
_entity.pdbx_description
1 polymer ?
#
loop_
_entity_poly.entity_id
_entity_poly.type
_entity_poly.pdbx_seq_one_letter_code
_entity_poly.pdbx_strand_id
1 'polypeptide(L)'
;MSKIAVIQHPPVLGDRDATIARAIDLVARAAGAGAKLLVFPEAYVPGYPTYIWRLRPGGDMRLSGEIHDRMVANAVNIAGGHLDSLRNVARKHDVDVLVGCDELDAEFSRATLYNTYVHIARDGAIANVHRKVMPTNPERMVWGLGDGTGIRVVDTPVGR
;
A
#
# COMPACT_ATOMS: atom_id res chain seq x y z
N MET A 1 27.26 1.36 7.08
CA MET A 1 26.14 0.71 7.81
C MET A 1 24.89 0.86 6.98
N SER A 2 24.19 -0.24 6.73
CA SER A 2 22.87 -0.21 6.10
C SER A 2 21.85 0.30 7.13
N LYS A 3 21.12 1.37 6.80
CA LYS A 3 20.11 1.98 7.68
C LYS A 3 18.71 1.71 7.11
N ILE A 4 17.80 1.27 7.97
CA ILE A 4 16.39 1.02 7.63
C ILE A 4 15.55 2.07 8.33
N ALA A 5 14.54 2.61 7.66
CA ALA A 5 13.55 3.51 8.25
C ALA A 5 12.19 2.83 8.32
N VAL A 6 11.59 2.85 9.51
CA VAL A 6 10.20 2.43 9.72
C VAL A 6 9.35 3.70 9.80
N ILE A 7 8.36 3.81 8.93
CA ILE A 7 7.51 4.99 8.86
C ILE A 7 6.33 4.81 9.81
N GLN A 8 6.32 5.61 10.88
CA GLN A 8 5.18 5.73 11.78
C GLN A 8 4.54 7.10 11.61
N HIS A 9 3.73 7.23 10.56
CA HIS A 9 3.02 8.46 10.21
C HIS A 9 1.65 8.10 9.65
N PRO A 10 0.57 8.83 9.96
CA PRO A 10 -0.75 8.54 9.39
C PRO A 10 -0.84 8.93 7.91
N PRO A 11 -1.66 8.22 7.12
CA PRO A 11 -2.01 8.63 5.76
C PRO A 11 -2.94 9.85 5.76
N VAL A 12 -3.26 10.37 4.58
CA VAL A 12 -4.41 11.27 4.41
C VAL A 12 -5.60 10.37 4.13
N LEU A 13 -6.28 9.95 5.19
CA LEU A 13 -7.28 8.89 5.14
C LEU A 13 -8.33 9.13 4.04
N GLY A 14 -8.45 8.17 3.12
CA GLY A 14 -9.44 8.22 2.04
C GLY A 14 -9.08 9.15 0.88
N ASP A 15 -7.86 9.67 0.84
CA ASP A 15 -7.31 10.43 -0.29
C ASP A 15 -6.00 9.78 -0.74
N ARG A 16 -6.06 9.08 -1.88
CA ARG A 16 -4.92 8.35 -2.45
C ARG A 16 -3.77 9.28 -2.78
N ASP A 17 -4.08 10.33 -3.52
CA ASP A 17 -3.07 11.15 -4.17
C ASP A 17 -2.38 12.03 -3.12
N ALA A 18 -3.12 12.56 -2.14
CA ALA A 18 -2.54 13.27 -0.99
C ALA A 18 -1.72 12.33 -0.08
N THR A 19 -2.13 11.07 0.08
CA THR A 19 -1.35 10.08 0.83
C THR A 19 -0.04 9.74 0.12
N ILE A 20 -0.06 9.60 -1.21
CA ILE A 20 1.15 9.36 -2.01
C ILE A 20 2.08 10.57 -1.97
N ALA A 21 1.55 11.80 -2.08
CA ALA A 21 2.35 13.02 -1.93
C ALA A 21 3.07 13.05 -0.56
N ARG A 22 2.37 12.71 0.52
CA ARG A 22 2.96 12.57 1.85
C ARG A 22 4.00 11.45 1.92
N ALA A 23 3.76 10.31 1.26
CA ALA A 23 4.71 9.21 1.19
C ALA A 23 6.02 9.66 0.52
N ILE A 24 5.93 10.45 -0.56
CA ILE A 24 7.08 11.01 -1.28
C ILE A 24 7.94 11.89 -0.35
N ASP A 25 7.31 12.77 0.42
CA ASP A 25 8.02 13.62 1.39
C ASP A 25 8.69 12.81 2.51
N LEU A 26 8.03 11.74 2.98
CA LEU A 26 8.57 10.82 3.97
C LEU A 26 9.79 10.06 3.41
N VAL A 27 9.71 9.60 2.16
CA VAL A 27 10.83 8.92 1.49
C VAL A 27 12.03 9.84 1.36
N ALA A 28 11.83 11.07 0.85
CA ALA A 28 12.91 12.04 0.69
C ALA A 28 13.59 12.36 2.03
N ARG A 29 12.83 12.55 3.11
CA ARG A 29 13.38 12.80 4.46
C ARG A 29 14.20 11.63 4.99
N ALA A 30 13.67 10.42 4.92
CA ALA A 30 14.36 9.25 5.44
C ALA A 30 15.60 8.89 4.60
N ALA A 31 15.54 9.06 3.27
CA ALA A 31 16.71 8.94 2.41
C ALA A 31 17.78 9.99 2.76
N GLY A 32 17.38 11.25 3.00
CA GLY A 32 18.28 12.30 3.47
C GLY A 32 18.94 12.00 4.83
N ALA A 33 18.30 11.18 5.66
CA ALA A 33 18.87 10.66 6.91
C ALA A 33 19.74 9.39 6.72
N GLY A 34 20.01 8.99 5.47
CA GLY A 34 20.87 7.88 5.10
C GLY A 34 20.19 6.51 5.05
N ALA A 35 18.86 6.44 5.08
CA ALA A 35 18.15 5.16 4.92
C ALA A 35 18.37 4.56 3.52
N LYS A 36 18.43 3.23 3.44
CA LYS A 36 18.53 2.45 2.19
C LYS A 36 17.31 1.57 1.93
N LEU A 37 16.50 1.36 2.95
CA LEU A 37 15.20 0.70 2.88
C LEU A 37 14.22 1.46 3.76
N LEU A 38 13.01 1.68 3.26
CA LEU A 38 11.93 2.30 4.00
C LEU A 38 10.69 1.40 3.99
N VAL A 39 10.01 1.30 5.13
CA VAL A 39 8.81 0.46 5.28
C VAL A 39 7.66 1.31 5.81
N PHE A 40 6.57 1.38 5.05
CA PHE A 40 5.32 2.01 5.45
C PHE A 40 4.40 1.03 6.19
N PRO A 41 3.38 1.52 6.94
CA PRO A 41 2.39 0.65 7.59
C PRO A 41 1.52 -0.15 6.61
N GLU A 42 0.79 -1.13 7.16
CA GLU A 42 -0.27 -1.86 6.45
C GLU A 42 -1.32 -0.91 5.87
N ALA A 43 -1.78 -1.20 4.65
CA ALA A 43 -2.82 -0.45 3.94
C ALA A 43 -2.63 1.07 4.05
N TYR A 44 -1.38 1.54 3.94
CA TYR A 44 -1.07 2.97 4.08
C TYR A 44 -1.78 3.80 3.01
N VAL A 45 -1.87 3.32 1.77
CA VAL A 45 -2.52 4.04 0.67
C VAL A 45 -3.91 3.44 0.33
N PRO A 46 -5.02 4.21 0.46
CA PRO A 46 -5.16 5.54 1.08
C PRO A 46 -5.37 5.48 2.60
N GLY A 47 -5.38 4.29 3.20
CA GLY A 47 -5.51 4.11 4.64
C GLY A 47 -6.37 2.89 4.98
N TYR A 48 -6.04 2.26 6.10
CA TYR A 48 -6.72 1.06 6.55
C TYR A 48 -8.24 1.26 6.73
N PRO A 49 -9.09 0.32 6.29
CA PRO A 49 -10.55 0.43 6.35
C PRO A 49 -11.11 0.21 7.76
N THR A 50 -10.81 1.10 8.72
CA THR A 50 -11.21 0.93 10.13
C THR A 50 -12.72 0.81 10.34
N TYR A 51 -13.56 1.31 9.41
CA TYR A 51 -15.02 1.25 9.51
C TYR A 51 -15.56 -0.18 9.65
N ILE A 52 -14.87 -1.18 9.12
CA ILE A 52 -15.28 -2.60 9.21
C ILE A 52 -15.32 -3.13 10.64
N TRP A 53 -14.62 -2.46 11.56
CA TRP A 53 -14.56 -2.81 12.98
C TRP A 53 -15.48 -1.96 13.86
N ARG A 54 -16.23 -1.03 13.27
CA ARG A 54 -17.00 -0.01 14.00
C ARG A 54 -18.46 0.05 13.58
N LEU A 55 -18.74 -0.21 12.30
CA LEU A 55 -20.10 -0.20 11.77
C LEU A 55 -20.77 -1.56 11.94
N ARG A 56 -22.08 -1.53 12.22
CA ARG A 56 -22.88 -2.72 12.49
C ARG A 56 -23.42 -3.30 11.17
N PRO A 57 -23.24 -4.60 10.92
CA PRO A 57 -23.94 -5.28 9.84
C PRO A 57 -25.47 -5.08 9.94
N GLY A 58 -26.13 -4.95 8.79
CA GLY A 58 -27.56 -4.65 8.71
C GLY A 58 -27.90 -3.19 8.98
N GLY A 59 -27.67 -2.71 10.20
CA GLY A 59 -28.08 -1.36 10.64
C GLY A 59 -27.35 -0.22 9.94
N ASP A 60 -26.05 -0.38 9.66
CA ASP A 60 -25.22 0.69 9.12
C ASP A 60 -24.81 0.42 7.65
N MET A 61 -25.50 -0.51 6.96
CA MET A 61 -25.11 -1.00 5.61
C MET A 61 -25.01 0.12 4.56
N ARG A 62 -25.91 1.10 4.59
CA ARG A 62 -25.86 2.24 3.66
C ARG A 62 -24.57 3.05 3.84
N LEU A 63 -24.23 3.38 5.09
CA LEU A 63 -23.01 4.12 5.40
C LEU A 63 -21.76 3.29 5.06
N SER A 64 -21.78 1.98 5.34
CA SER A 64 -20.69 1.08 4.94
C SER A 64 -20.49 1.08 3.43
N GLY A 65 -21.57 1.04 2.63
CA GLY A 65 -21.51 1.15 1.17
C GLY A 65 -20.92 2.47 0.70
N GLU A 66 -21.39 3.59 1.25
CA GLU A 66 -20.86 4.93 0.90
C GLU A 66 -19.35 5.07 1.20
N ILE A 67 -18.88 4.52 2.31
CA ILE A 67 -17.46 4.52 2.65
C ILE A 67 -16.68 3.55 1.74
N HIS A 68 -17.23 2.38 1.44
CA HIS A 68 -16.61 1.41 0.54
C HIS A 68 -16.46 1.96 -0.88
N ASP A 69 -17.47 2.65 -1.42
CA ASP A 69 -17.39 3.29 -2.75
C ASP A 69 -16.25 4.32 -2.81
N ARG A 70 -16.10 5.13 -1.75
CA ARG A 70 -14.97 6.09 -1.63
C ARG A 70 -13.63 5.37 -1.54
N MET A 71 -13.58 4.24 -0.85
CA MET A 71 -12.38 3.42 -0.74
C MET A 71 -11.99 2.85 -2.11
N VAL A 72 -12.93 2.27 -2.86
CA VAL A 72 -12.70 1.76 -4.22
C VAL A 72 -12.21 2.88 -5.15
N ALA A 73 -12.82 4.07 -5.09
CA ALA A 73 -12.40 5.22 -5.89
C ALA A 73 -10.96 5.68 -5.59
N ASN A 74 -10.49 5.48 -4.36
CA ASN A 74 -9.15 5.84 -3.91
C ASN A 74 -8.17 4.65 -3.86
N ALA A 75 -8.58 3.46 -4.30
CA ALA A 75 -7.70 2.31 -4.34
C ALA A 75 -6.57 2.51 -5.39
N VAL A 76 -5.49 1.76 -5.19
CA VAL A 76 -4.29 1.80 -6.02
C VAL A 76 -4.44 0.84 -7.18
N ASN A 77 -4.54 1.38 -8.40
CA ASN A 77 -4.35 0.60 -9.61
C ASN A 77 -2.85 0.64 -9.96
N ILE A 78 -2.17 -0.47 -9.68
CA ILE A 78 -0.72 -0.59 -9.92
C ILE A 78 -0.43 -0.51 -11.42
N ALA A 79 -1.18 -1.24 -12.25
CA ALA A 79 -1.03 -1.22 -13.71
C ALA A 79 -1.39 0.15 -14.33
N GLY A 80 -2.28 0.89 -13.68
CA GLY A 80 -2.67 2.25 -14.03
C GLY A 80 -1.66 3.34 -13.61
N GLY A 81 -0.50 2.95 -13.05
CA GLY A 81 0.57 3.89 -12.73
C GLY A 81 0.33 4.74 -11.49
N HIS A 82 -0.63 4.38 -10.62
CA HIS A 82 -0.91 5.17 -9.40
C HIS A 82 0.31 5.28 -8.48
N LEU A 83 1.28 4.35 -8.55
CA LEU A 83 2.51 4.40 -7.75
C LEU A 83 3.72 5.02 -8.48
N ASP A 84 3.56 5.53 -9.69
CA ASP A 84 4.71 5.97 -10.51
C ASP A 84 5.48 7.14 -9.90
N SER A 85 4.80 8.08 -9.25
CA SER A 85 5.44 9.17 -8.53
C SER A 85 6.29 8.66 -7.36
N LEU A 86 5.83 7.63 -6.63
CA LEU A 86 6.57 6.97 -5.57
C LEU A 86 7.74 6.14 -6.12
N ARG A 87 7.58 5.48 -7.27
CA ARG A 87 8.67 4.79 -7.98
C ARG A 87 9.77 5.75 -8.41
N ASN A 88 9.38 6.92 -8.93
CA ASN A 88 10.31 7.96 -9.34
C ASN A 88 11.10 8.52 -8.16
N VAL A 89 10.47 8.72 -7.00
CA VAL A 89 11.17 9.23 -5.82
C VAL A 89 12.11 8.20 -5.21
N ALA A 90 11.73 6.91 -5.21
CA ALA A 90 12.60 5.81 -4.82
C ALA A 90 13.87 5.77 -5.68
N ARG A 91 13.69 5.84 -7.02
CA ARG A 91 14.80 5.94 -7.97
C ARG A 91 15.70 7.14 -7.74
N LYS A 92 15.10 8.32 -7.55
CA LYS A 92 15.82 9.58 -7.34
C LYS A 92 16.74 9.52 -6.13
N HIS A 93 16.33 8.81 -5.08
CA HIS A 93 17.06 8.77 -3.82
C HIS A 93 17.90 7.50 -3.61
N ASP A 94 17.92 6.57 -4.57
CA ASP A 94 18.62 5.28 -4.46
C ASP A 94 18.22 4.53 -3.16
N VAL A 95 16.90 4.37 -2.98
CA VAL A 95 16.31 3.69 -1.82
C VAL A 95 15.21 2.71 -2.22
N ASP A 96 15.17 1.59 -1.52
CA ASP A 96 14.06 0.64 -1.63
C ASP A 96 12.89 1.11 -0.74
N VAL A 97 11.66 0.95 -1.23
CA VAL A 97 10.43 1.34 -0.53
C VAL A 97 9.45 0.17 -0.51
N LEU A 98 9.03 -0.24 0.69
CA LEU A 98 7.91 -1.16 0.88
C LEU A 98 6.70 -0.35 1.32
N VAL A 99 5.60 -0.45 0.56
CA VAL A 99 4.36 0.28 0.83
C VAL A 99 3.16 -0.65 0.82
N GLY A 100 2.38 -0.60 1.89
CA GLY A 100 1.07 -1.25 1.96
C GLY A 100 0.00 -0.39 1.29
N CYS A 101 -0.89 -1.01 0.53
CA CYS A 101 -2.00 -0.32 -0.13
C CYS A 101 -3.23 -1.21 -0.28
N ASP A 102 -4.38 -0.55 -0.43
CA ASP A 102 -5.57 -1.14 -1.01
C ASP A 102 -5.39 -1.19 -2.53
N GLU A 103 -5.01 -2.36 -3.04
CA GLU A 103 -4.85 -2.60 -4.47
C GLU A 103 -6.22 -2.84 -5.11
N LEU A 104 -6.52 -2.11 -6.18
CA LEU A 104 -7.64 -2.40 -7.05
C LEU A 104 -7.19 -3.39 -8.12
N ASP A 105 -7.88 -4.53 -8.22
CA ASP A 105 -7.68 -5.43 -9.34
C ASP A 105 -7.98 -4.70 -10.65
N ALA A 106 -7.10 -4.87 -11.63
CA ALA A 106 -7.25 -4.33 -12.97
C ALA A 106 -7.21 -5.42 -14.04
N GLU A 107 -6.87 -6.66 -13.66
CA GLU A 107 -6.65 -7.76 -14.62
C GLU A 107 -7.92 -8.58 -14.85
N PHE A 108 -8.59 -9.01 -13.77
CA PHE A 108 -9.74 -9.92 -13.87
C PHE A 108 -11.04 -9.26 -13.40
N SER A 109 -10.95 -8.50 -12.32
CA SER A 109 -12.01 -7.66 -11.78
C SER A 109 -11.63 -6.19 -11.96
N ARG A 110 -12.62 -5.29 -11.92
CA ARG A 110 -12.43 -3.83 -11.82
C ARG A 110 -13.02 -3.27 -10.53
N ALA A 111 -13.29 -4.15 -9.56
CA ALA A 111 -13.99 -3.84 -8.33
C ALA A 111 -13.43 -4.58 -7.10
N THR A 112 -12.62 -5.62 -7.28
CA THR A 112 -12.05 -6.38 -6.17
C THR A 112 -10.89 -5.61 -5.57
N LEU A 113 -10.89 -5.43 -4.26
CA LEU A 113 -9.78 -4.86 -3.52
C LEU A 113 -8.92 -5.98 -2.93
N TYR A 114 -7.61 -5.76 -2.85
CA TYR A 114 -6.67 -6.61 -2.13
C TYR A 114 -5.86 -5.77 -1.15
N ASN A 115 -5.53 -6.35 0.01
CA ASN A 115 -4.50 -5.79 0.87
C ASN A 115 -3.15 -6.25 0.34
N THR A 116 -2.35 -5.30 -0.12
CA THR A 116 -1.16 -5.59 -0.91
C THR A 116 0.04 -4.84 -0.38
N TYR A 117 1.16 -5.55 -0.25
CA TYR A 117 2.46 -4.94 -0.09
C TYR A 117 3.18 -4.87 -1.44
N VAL A 118 3.60 -3.68 -1.81
CA VAL A 118 4.39 -3.42 -3.02
C VAL A 118 5.82 -3.08 -2.59
N HIS A 119 6.79 -3.82 -3.13
CA HIS A 119 8.21 -3.52 -2.99
C HIS A 119 8.69 -2.81 -4.26
N ILE A 120 9.01 -1.54 -4.11
CA ILE A 120 9.64 -0.70 -5.11
C ILE A 120 11.14 -0.71 -4.85
N ALA A 121 11.92 -1.20 -5.80
CA ALA A 121 13.38 -1.20 -5.73
C ALA A 121 13.94 0.21 -5.96
N ARG A 122 15.18 0.45 -5.52
CA ARG A 122 15.94 1.69 -5.70
C ARG A 122 16.17 2.15 -7.15
N ASP A 123 15.90 1.32 -8.14
CA ASP A 123 15.90 1.71 -9.56
C ASP A 123 14.50 2.16 -10.04
N GLY A 124 13.50 2.10 -9.17
CA GLY A 124 12.10 2.42 -9.44
C GLY A 124 11.30 1.26 -10.03
N ALA A 125 11.88 0.07 -10.19
CA ALA A 125 11.15 -1.12 -10.60
C ALA A 125 10.27 -1.64 -9.45
N ILE A 126 9.12 -2.23 -9.77
CA ILE A 126 8.34 -3.01 -8.80
C ILE A 126 8.98 -4.39 -8.74
N ALA A 127 9.73 -4.66 -7.66
CA ALA A 127 10.44 -5.93 -7.46
C ALA A 127 9.49 -7.03 -7.00
N ASN A 128 8.51 -6.70 -6.16
CA ASN A 128 7.49 -7.65 -5.71
C ASN A 128 6.14 -6.99 -5.43
N VAL A 129 5.08 -7.77 -5.65
CA VAL A 129 3.71 -7.45 -5.26
C VAL A 129 3.20 -8.66 -4.49
N HIS A 130 2.84 -8.47 -3.22
CA HIS A 130 2.36 -9.52 -2.35
C HIS A 130 0.97 -9.17 -1.83
N ARG A 131 -0.04 -9.90 -2.31
CA ARG A 131 -1.41 -9.84 -1.79
C ARG A 131 -1.50 -10.70 -0.53
N LYS A 132 -2.13 -10.17 0.52
CA LYS A 132 -2.39 -10.89 1.78
C LYS A 132 -3.16 -12.17 1.49
N VAL A 133 -2.58 -13.32 1.85
CA VAL A 133 -3.14 -14.65 1.53
C VAL A 133 -4.52 -14.84 2.14
N MET A 134 -4.71 -14.41 3.39
CA MET A 134 -5.97 -14.58 4.13
C MET A 134 -6.31 -13.30 4.91
N PRO A 135 -7.29 -12.51 4.46
CA PRO A 135 -7.84 -11.42 5.25
C PRO A 135 -8.43 -11.92 6.57
N THR A 136 -8.24 -11.15 7.63
CA THR A 136 -8.63 -11.52 9.00
C THR A 136 -10.03 -11.04 9.33
N ASN A 137 -10.91 -11.96 9.74
CA ASN A 137 -12.23 -11.64 10.29
C ASN A 137 -13.06 -10.67 9.40
N PRO A 138 -13.40 -9.41 9.78
CA PRO A 138 -14.22 -8.54 8.94
C PRO A 138 -13.47 -8.00 7.71
N GLU A 139 -12.14 -8.12 7.66
CA GLU A 139 -11.37 -7.78 6.46
C GLU A 139 -11.83 -8.59 5.24
N ARG A 140 -12.40 -9.79 5.46
CA ARG A 140 -12.99 -10.64 4.42
C ARG A 140 -14.20 -10.02 3.73
N MET A 141 -14.77 -8.95 4.30
CA MET A 141 -15.85 -8.19 3.68
C MET A 141 -15.32 -7.10 2.73
N VAL A 142 -14.01 -6.88 2.67
CA VAL A 142 -13.39 -5.82 1.87
C VAL A 142 -12.35 -6.38 0.91
N TRP A 143 -11.43 -7.21 1.40
CA TRP A 143 -10.32 -7.70 0.59
C TRP A 143 -10.54 -9.14 0.10
N GLY A 144 -10.13 -9.39 -1.13
CA GLY A 144 -9.98 -10.72 -1.70
C GLY A 144 -8.79 -11.48 -1.10
N LEU A 145 -8.74 -12.79 -1.38
CA LEU A 145 -7.64 -13.65 -0.97
C LEU A 145 -6.49 -13.54 -1.98
N GLY A 146 -5.28 -13.32 -1.49
CA GLY A 146 -4.05 -13.50 -2.27
C GLY A 146 -3.71 -14.98 -2.46
N ASP A 147 -2.63 -15.23 -3.21
CA ASP A 147 -2.09 -16.56 -3.45
C ASP A 147 -0.58 -16.63 -3.08
N GLY A 148 0.08 -17.70 -3.49
CA GLY A 148 1.51 -17.91 -3.23
C GLY A 148 2.47 -17.13 -4.12
N THR A 149 2.00 -16.47 -5.20
CA THR A 149 2.88 -15.88 -6.22
C THR A 149 3.75 -14.74 -5.67
N GLY A 150 3.21 -13.97 -4.73
CA GLY A 150 3.90 -12.87 -4.06
C GLY A 150 4.79 -13.29 -2.89
N ILE A 151 4.79 -14.57 -2.49
CA ILE A 151 5.62 -15.09 -1.39
C ILE A 151 7.04 -15.32 -1.92
N ARG A 152 7.77 -14.21 -2.09
CA ARG A 152 9.10 -14.18 -2.67
C ARG A 152 10.05 -13.39 -1.78
N VAL A 153 11.28 -13.88 -1.67
CA VAL A 153 12.37 -13.15 -1.04
C VAL A 153 12.99 -12.24 -2.10
N VAL A 154 13.22 -10.97 -1.75
CA VAL A 154 13.84 -9.99 -2.64
C VAL A 154 15.19 -9.58 -2.06
N ASP A 155 16.24 -9.62 -2.86
CA ASP A 155 17.55 -9.11 -2.47
C ASP A 155 17.52 -7.58 -2.38
N THR A 156 17.95 -7.02 -1.25
CA THR A 156 17.95 -5.57 -1.00
C THR A 156 19.36 -5.07 -0.63
N PRO A 157 19.65 -3.76 -0.72
CA PRO A 157 20.92 -3.21 -0.22
C PRO A 157 21.14 -3.38 1.30
N VAL A 158 20.14 -3.90 2.04
CA VAL A 158 20.23 -4.10 3.49
C VAL A 158 20.07 -5.56 3.92
N GLY A 159 20.00 -6.50 2.97
CA GLY A 159 19.86 -7.94 3.25
C GLY A 159 18.71 -8.59 2.48
N ARG A 160 18.34 -9.81 2.92
CA ARG A 160 17.21 -10.61 2.43
C ARG A 160 16.17 -10.79 3.53
#